data_AF-A0A2A5GT43-F1
#
_entry.id   AF-A0A2A5GT43-F1
#
_cell.length_a   1.000
_cell.length_b   1.000
_cell.length_c   1.000
_cell.angle_alpha   90.00
_cell.angle_beta   90.00
_cell.angle_gamma   90.00
#
_symmetry.space_group_name_H-M   'P 1'
#
loop_
_entity.id
_entity.type
_entity.pdbx_description
1 polymer ?
#
loop_
_entity_poly.entity_id
_entity_poly.type
_entity_poly.pdbx_seq_one_letter_code
_entity_poly.pdbx_strand_id
1 'polypeptide(L)'
;MANKYRGEIDAKFDGRTYTLCLTLGALAELESAFEVDNLLDLTERFRQGSFRADDMIRILGAGLRGGGHCLSNDDVAEIRADGGITGIATCVSELLNATFASDEVIIPPQNAPESAPINQ
;
A
#
# COMPACT_ATOMS: atom_id res chain seq x y z
N MET A 1 10.09 -1.42 12.89
CA MET A 1 10.09 0.04 12.64
C MET A 1 9.95 0.17 11.14
N ALA A 2 8.75 0.49 10.69
CA ALA A 2 8.37 0.46 9.30
C ALA A 2 9.21 1.43 8.45
N ASN A 3 9.70 0.94 7.31
CA ASN A 3 10.39 1.76 6.33
C ASN A 3 9.43 2.23 5.22
N LYS A 4 9.06 3.51 5.28
CA LYS A 4 8.18 4.13 4.27
C LYS A 4 8.76 4.09 2.86
N TYR A 5 10.09 4.09 2.70
CA TYR A 5 10.75 3.96 1.39
C TYR A 5 10.58 2.55 0.78
N ARG A 6 10.17 1.56 1.58
CA ARG A 6 9.84 0.20 1.13
C ARG A 6 8.32 -0.04 1.05
N GLY A 7 7.50 0.98 1.28
CA GLY A 7 6.04 0.84 1.37
C GLY A 7 5.59 0.07 2.61
N GLU A 8 6.37 0.07 3.69
CA GLU A 8 5.99 -0.54 4.96
C GLU A 8 5.24 0.46 5.85
N ILE A 9 4.25 -0.02 6.60
CA ILE A 9 3.60 0.71 7.69
C ILE A 9 3.57 -0.14 8.97
N ASP A 10 3.50 0.51 10.13
CA ASP A 10 3.27 -0.17 11.41
C ASP A 10 1.81 0.09 11.84
N ALA A 11 1.07 -0.97 12.15
CA ALA A 11 -0.31 -0.89 12.65
C ALA A 11 -0.47 -1.68 13.94
N LYS A 12 -1.36 -1.22 14.82
CA LYS A 12 -1.63 -1.87 16.11
C LYS A 12 -2.99 -2.56 16.09
N PHE A 13 -2.96 -3.87 16.32
CA PHE A 13 -4.11 -4.75 16.32
C PHE A 13 -4.08 -5.61 17.59
N ASP A 14 -5.17 -5.65 18.34
CA ASP A 14 -5.29 -6.45 19.58
C ASP A 14 -4.13 -6.24 20.57
N GLY A 15 -3.66 -5.00 20.69
CA GLY A 15 -2.53 -4.66 21.57
C GLY A 15 -1.15 -5.00 21.03
N ARG A 16 -1.05 -5.62 19.85
CA ARG A 16 0.22 -5.99 19.19
C ARG A 16 0.50 -5.09 18.00
N THR A 17 1.76 -4.75 17.79
CA THR A 17 2.21 -4.00 16.61
C THR A 17 2.59 -4.99 15.51
N TYR A 18 2.03 -4.80 14.33
CA TYR A 18 2.34 -5.52 13.11
C TYR A 18 2.94 -4.56 12.09
N THR A 19 3.91 -5.04 11.33
CA THR A 19 4.42 -4.33 10.16
C THR A 19 3.71 -4.89 8.93
N LEU A 20 3.14 -4.03 8.09
CA LEU A 20 2.43 -4.40 6.87
C LEU A 20 3.19 -3.88 5.65
N CYS A 21 3.20 -4.65 4.57
CA CYS A 21 3.80 -4.27 3.30
C CYS A 21 3.08 -4.96 2.14
N LEU A 22 2.69 -4.21 1.11
CA LEU A 22 2.18 -4.78 -0.14
C LEU A 22 3.35 -5.11 -1.08
N THR A 23 3.94 -6.27 -0.85
CA THR A 23 4.94 -6.84 -1.78
C THR A 23 4.32 -7.17 -3.14
N LEU A 24 5.13 -7.40 -4.17
CA LEU A 24 4.63 -7.86 -5.47
C LEU A 24 3.77 -9.13 -5.38
N GLY A 25 4.12 -10.06 -4.49
CA GLY A 25 3.30 -11.26 -4.25
C GLY A 25 1.95 -10.93 -3.60
N ALA A 26 1.92 -9.99 -2.66
CA ALA A 26 0.69 -9.50 -2.06
C ALA A 26 -0.18 -8.76 -3.09
N LEU A 27 0.42 -7.95 -3.96
CA LEU A 27 -0.29 -7.26 -5.03
C LEU A 27 -0.90 -8.24 -6.05
N ALA A 28 -0.15 -9.26 -6.46
CA ALA A 28 -0.67 -10.32 -7.35
C ALA A 28 -1.82 -11.12 -6.71
N GLU A 29 -1.75 -11.34 -5.39
CA GLU A 29 -2.85 -11.93 -4.62
C GLU A 29 -4.09 -11.04 -4.68
N LEU A 30 -3.93 -9.73 -4.48
CA LEU A 30 -5.03 -8.76 -4.55
C LEU A 30 -5.62 -8.67 -5.96
N GLU A 31 -4.80 -8.64 -7.02
CA GLU A 31 -5.29 -8.65 -8.40
C GLU A 31 -6.21 -9.84 -8.66
N SER A 32 -5.76 -11.04 -8.25
CA SER A 32 -6.53 -12.27 -8.34
C SER A 32 -7.81 -12.21 -7.47
N ALA A 33 -7.70 -11.66 -6.26
CA ALA A 33 -8.79 -11.58 -5.30
C ALA A 33 -9.88 -10.58 -5.67
N PHE A 34 -9.54 -9.54 -6.43
CA PHE A 34 -10.46 -8.50 -6.92
C PHE A 34 -10.89 -8.70 -8.37
N GLU A 35 -10.42 -9.77 -9.03
CA GLU A 35 -10.72 -10.10 -10.42
C GLU A 35 -10.41 -8.92 -11.38
N VAL A 36 -9.24 -8.31 -11.19
CA VAL A 36 -8.74 -7.21 -12.04
C VAL A 36 -7.61 -7.68 -12.94
N ASP A 37 -7.48 -7.08 -14.11
CA ASP A 37 -6.51 -7.51 -15.13
C ASP A 37 -5.09 -6.99 -14.86
N ASN A 38 -4.95 -5.90 -14.09
CA ASN A 38 -3.66 -5.27 -13.81
C ASN A 38 -3.69 -4.33 -12.57
N LEU A 39 -2.51 -3.93 -12.12
CA LEU A 39 -2.32 -3.02 -10.98
C LEU A 39 -2.93 -1.62 -11.18
N LEU A 40 -3.11 -1.15 -12.42
CA LEU A 40 -3.75 0.14 -12.67
C LEU A 40 -5.24 0.05 -12.33
N ASP A 41 -5.91 -1.02 -12.78
CA ASP A 41 -7.32 -1.29 -12.44
C ASP A 41 -7.52 -1.47 -10.93
N LEU A 42 -6.57 -2.15 -10.28
CA LEU A 42 -6.54 -2.27 -8.82
C LEU A 42 -6.45 -0.90 -8.14
N THR A 43 -5.54 -0.04 -8.61
CA THR A 43 -5.33 1.31 -8.07
C THR A 43 -6.54 2.22 -8.28
N GLU A 44 -7.15 2.18 -9.47
CA GLU A 44 -8.36 2.97 -9.77
C GLU A 44 -9.54 2.55 -8.88
N ARG A 45 -9.72 1.24 -8.66
CA ARG A 45 -10.72 0.73 -7.71
C ARG A 45 -10.49 1.28 -6.31
N PHE A 46 -9.24 1.33 -5.85
CA PHE A 46 -8.89 1.84 -4.53
C PHE A 46 -9.13 3.35 -4.40
N ARG A 47 -8.85 4.12 -5.45
CA ARG A 47 -9.11 5.57 -5.49
C ARG A 47 -10.60 5.92 -5.41
N GLN A 48 -11.47 5.04 -5.89
CA GLN A 48 -12.93 5.24 -5.80
C GLN A 48 -13.46 5.10 -4.36
N GLY A 49 -12.67 4.56 -3.42
CA GLY A 49 -12.93 4.62 -1.97
C GLY A 49 -14.11 3.79 -1.46
N SER A 50 -14.77 3.01 -2.33
CA SER A 50 -15.87 2.13 -1.93
C SER A 50 -15.34 0.74 -1.59
N PHE A 51 -14.96 0.55 -0.34
CA PHE A 51 -14.48 -0.73 0.19
C PHE A 51 -15.56 -1.42 1.01
N ARG A 52 -15.81 -2.69 0.71
CA ARG A 52 -16.56 -3.60 1.60
C ARG A 52 -15.64 -4.08 2.72
N ALA A 53 -16.23 -4.60 3.80
CA ALA A 53 -15.46 -5.20 4.88
C ALA A 53 -14.53 -6.33 4.37
N ASP A 54 -15.03 -7.17 3.45
CA ASP A 54 -14.21 -8.19 2.76
C ASP A 54 -13.01 -7.61 2.02
N ASP A 55 -13.16 -6.46 1.37
CA ASP A 55 -12.07 -5.82 0.64
C ASP A 55 -10.98 -5.37 1.62
N MET A 56 -11.39 -4.80 2.77
CA MET A 56 -10.46 -4.41 3.83
C MET A 56 -9.75 -5.62 4.44
N ILE A 57 -10.45 -6.74 4.67
CA ILE A 57 -9.86 -7.99 5.15
C ILE A 57 -8.81 -8.50 4.16
N ARG A 58 -9.11 -8.51 2.86
CA ARG A 58 -8.18 -8.94 1.81
C ARG A 58 -6.94 -8.06 1.76
N ILE A 59 -7.11 -6.74 1.77
CA ILE A 59 -5.99 -5.79 1.73
C ILE A 59 -5.11 -5.93 2.97
N LEU A 60 -5.71 -5.99 4.16
CA LEU A 60 -4.96 -6.17 5.41
C LEU A 60 -4.26 -7.52 5.45
N GLY A 61 -4.92 -8.61 5.07
CA GLY A 61 -4.33 -9.94 5.01
C GLY A 61 -3.13 -10.00 4.08
N ALA A 62 -3.26 -9.45 2.86
CA ALA A 62 -2.16 -9.38 1.91
C ALA A 62 -1.00 -8.53 2.45
N GLY A 63 -1.30 -7.38 3.07
CA GLY A 63 -0.32 -6.51 3.71
C GLY A 63 0.42 -7.17 4.89
N LEU A 64 -0.30 -7.89 5.75
CA LEU A 64 0.26 -8.62 6.89
C LEU A 64 1.18 -9.75 6.41
N ARG A 65 0.73 -10.54 5.42
CA ARG A 65 1.55 -11.60 4.80
C ARG A 65 2.81 -11.03 4.14
N GLY A 66 2.68 -9.92 3.40
CA GLY A 66 3.83 -9.25 2.79
C GLY A 66 4.77 -8.61 3.81
N GLY A 67 4.27 -8.25 5.00
CA GLY A 67 5.06 -7.83 6.15
C GLY A 67 5.70 -8.97 6.96
N GLY A 68 5.52 -10.23 6.54
CA GLY A 68 6.09 -11.41 7.18
C GLY A 68 5.21 -12.04 8.27
N HIS A 69 3.94 -11.65 8.39
CA HIS A 69 3.00 -12.21 9.36
C HIS A 69 2.09 -13.24 8.69
N CYS A 70 2.15 -14.49 9.15
CA CYS A 70 1.34 -15.59 8.62
C CYS A 70 -0.08 -15.57 9.22
N LEU A 71 -0.91 -14.62 8.78
CA LEU A 71 -2.33 -14.51 9.15
C LEU A 71 -3.21 -14.87 7.95
N SER A 72 -4.22 -15.71 8.18
CA SER A 72 -5.27 -16.00 7.20
C SER A 72 -6.31 -14.88 7.14
N ASN A 73 -7.14 -14.87 6.10
CA ASN A 73 -8.22 -13.87 6.02
C ASN A 73 -9.26 -14.06 7.13
N ASP A 74 -9.48 -15.29 7.60
CA ASP A 74 -10.33 -15.58 8.77
C ASP A 74 -9.72 -14.99 10.05
N ASP A 75 -8.40 -15.14 10.26
CA ASP A 75 -7.73 -14.51 11.41
C ASP A 75 -7.87 -12.98 11.36
N VAL A 76 -7.72 -12.40 10.16
CA VAL A 76 -7.85 -10.94 9.96
C VAL A 76 -9.27 -10.44 10.16
N ALA A 77 -10.29 -11.26 9.86
CA ALA A 77 -11.68 -10.91 10.11
C ALA A 77 -12.00 -10.78 11.61
N GLU A 78 -11.23 -11.44 12.48
CA GLU A 78 -11.39 -11.37 13.93
C GLU A 78 -10.54 -10.27 14.59
N ILE A 79 -9.58 -9.69 13.87
CA ILE A 79 -8.67 -8.66 14.37
C ILE A 79 -9.43 -7.38 14.76
N ARG A 80 -9.01 -6.76 15.87
CA ARG A 80 -9.53 -5.47 16.32
C ARG A 80 -8.46 -4.38 16.29
N ALA A 81 -8.77 -3.28 15.61
CA ALA A 81 -7.97 -2.06 15.67
C ALA A 81 -8.42 -1.14 16.81
N ASP A 82 -7.49 -0.38 17.36
CA ASP A 82 -7.81 0.76 18.21
C ASP A 82 -8.71 1.73 17.40
N GLY A 83 -9.91 2.03 17.92
CA GLY A 83 -10.91 2.85 17.20
C GLY A 83 -11.83 2.07 16.24
N GLY A 84 -11.82 0.73 16.26
CA GLY A 84 -12.75 -0.10 15.52
C GLY A 84 -12.59 0.03 13.99
N ILE A 85 -13.71 0.13 13.27
CA ILE A 85 -13.69 0.20 11.79
C ILE A 85 -12.91 1.40 11.26
N THR A 86 -12.91 2.53 11.97
CA THR A 86 -12.15 3.72 11.57
C THR A 86 -10.65 3.45 11.62
N GLY A 87 -10.16 2.72 12.64
CA GLY A 87 -8.76 2.31 12.72
C GLY A 87 -8.35 1.39 11.58
N ILE A 88 -9.23 0.45 11.22
CA ILE A 88 -9.05 -0.44 10.06
C ILE A 88 -8.97 0.37 8.75
N ALA A 89 -9.94 1.25 8.52
CA ALA A 89 -10.00 2.07 7.30
C ALA A 89 -8.79 2.99 7.15
N THR A 90 -8.32 3.59 8.26
CA THR A 90 -7.09 4.40 8.28
C THR A 90 -5.88 3.55 7.94
N CYS A 91 -5.73 2.37 8.56
CA CYS A 91 -4.61 1.48 8.28
C CYS A 91 -4.57 1.04 6.80
N VAL A 92 -5.72 0.67 6.23
CA VAL A 92 -5.84 0.32 4.81
C VAL A 92 -5.42 1.50 3.94
N SER A 93 -5.92 2.70 4.23
CA SER A 93 -5.59 3.91 3.47
C SER A 93 -4.10 4.25 3.54
N GLU A 94 -3.47 4.13 4.72
CA GLU A 94 -2.04 4.35 4.90
C GLU A 94 -1.20 3.32 4.14
N LEU A 95 -1.59 2.05 4.15
CA LEU A 95 -0.89 0.98 3.44
C LEU A 95 -0.94 1.21 1.92
N LEU A 96 -2.12 1.55 1.40
CA LEU A 96 -2.31 1.86 -0.02
C LEU A 96 -1.51 3.10 -0.41
N ASN A 97 -1.53 4.15 0.41
CA ASN A 97 -0.75 5.35 0.16
C ASN A 97 0.76 5.05 0.17
N ALA A 98 1.26 4.27 1.13
CA ALA A 98 2.66 3.87 1.19
C ALA A 98 3.12 3.05 -0.04
N THR A 99 2.19 2.36 -0.70
CA THR A 99 2.47 1.50 -1.85
C THR A 99 2.33 2.24 -3.19
N PHE A 100 1.28 3.05 -3.34
CA PHE A 100 0.87 3.64 -4.63
C PHE A 100 1.09 5.15 -4.72
N ALA A 101 1.24 5.87 -3.61
CA ALA A 101 1.66 7.26 -3.63
C ALA A 101 3.18 7.31 -3.73
N SER A 102 3.69 6.94 -4.90
CA SER A 102 5.08 7.14 -5.25
C SER A 102 5.42 8.62 -5.05
N ASP A 103 6.41 8.86 -4.21
CA ASP A 103 7.11 10.14 -4.07
C ASP A 103 7.32 10.74 -5.46
N GLU A 104 6.94 12.02 -5.58
CA GLU A 104 7.19 12.93 -6.69
C GLU A 104 8.29 12.38 -7.61
N VAL A 105 7.95 12.03 -8.85
CA VAL A 105 8.96 11.73 -9.86
C VAL A 105 9.91 12.92 -9.85
N ILE A 106 11.10 12.76 -9.26
CA ILE A 106 12.18 13.73 -9.40
C ILE A 106 12.55 13.64 -10.87
N ILE A 107 11.89 14.46 -11.69
CA ILE A 107 12.31 14.71 -13.05
C ILE A 107 13.60 15.51 -12.87
N PRO A 108 14.80 14.96 -13.15
CA PRO A 108 15.98 15.80 -13.21
C PRO A 108 15.70 16.91 -14.23
N PRO A 109 16.10 18.17 -13.99
CA PRO A 109 15.88 19.24 -14.95
C PRO A 109 16.50 18.82 -16.29
N GLN A 110 15.63 18.58 -17.28
CA GLN A 110 16.05 18.22 -18.62
C GLN A 110 16.58 19.47 -19.31
N ASN A 111 17.87 19.45 -19.61
CA ASN A 111 18.60 20.36 -20.51
C ASN A 111 18.58 21.85 -20.13
N ALA A 112 19.58 22.28 -19.35
CA ALA A 112 20.14 23.61 -19.59
C ALA A 112 20.81 23.57 -20.99
N PRO A 113 20.51 24.50 -21.91
CA PRO A 113 21.30 24.60 -23.12
C PRO A 113 22.74 24.95 -22.73
N GLU A 114 23.66 24.04 -23.02
CA GLU A 114 25.09 24.28 -23.02
C GLU A 114 25.35 25.42 -24.02
N SER A 115 25.37 26.64 -23.50
CA SER A 115 25.75 27.81 -24.26
C SER A 115 27.23 27.62 -24.60
N ALA A 116 27.47 27.26 -25.85
CA ALA A 116 28.78 27.06 -26.45
C ALA A 116 29.75 28.22 -26.12
N PRO A 117 31.07 27.97 -26.06
CA PRO A 117 32.04 29.02 -25.83
C PRO A 117 31.95 30.07 -26.95
N ILE A 118 31.67 31.32 -26.59
CA ILE A 118 31.91 32.47 -27.45
C ILE A 118 33.43 32.55 -27.63
N ASN A 119 33.90 32.06 -28.77
CA ASN A 119 35.27 32.26 -29.22
C ASN A 119 35.22 32.84 -30.65
N GLN A 120 35.00 34.15 -30.73
CA GLN A 120 35.65 35.05 -31.67
C GLN A 120 35.43 36.50 -31.26
#